data_AF-A0A2G2QD36-F1
#
_entry.id   AF-A0A2G2QD36-F1
#
_cell.length_a   1.000
_cell.length_b   1.000
_cell.length_c   1.000
_cell.angle_alpha   90.00
_cell.angle_beta   90.00
_cell.angle_gamma   90.00
#
_symmetry.space_group_name_H-M   'P 1'
#
loop_
_entity.id
_entity.type
_entity.pdbx_description
1 polymer ?
#
loop_
_entity_poly.entity_id
_entity_poly.type
_entity_poly.pdbx_seq_one_letter_code
_entity_poly.pdbx_strand_id
1 'polypeptide(L)' 'MDVIYGLLPGMLLLGLIGVGVFFWAVRSGQYDDMEGAANRILLDDDDPLLKPEALSPQNNSKTKSVDE' A
#
# COMPACT_ATOMS: atom_id res chain seq x y z
N MET A 1 27.13 -25.56 -32.18
CA MET A 1 25.90 -25.86 -31.42
C MET A 1 26.05 -25.27 -30.01
N ASP A 2 26.56 -24.05 -29.92
CA ASP A 2 27.24 -23.57 -28.72
C ASP A 2 26.37 -22.64 -27.87
N VAL A 3 25.35 -22.05 -28.52
CA VAL A 3 24.37 -21.15 -27.90
C VAL A 3 23.63 -21.83 -26.75
N ILE A 4 23.37 -23.13 -26.84
CA ILE A 4 22.67 -23.89 -25.80
C ILE A 4 23.42 -23.87 -24.46
N TYR A 5 24.76 -23.82 -24.50
CA TYR A 5 25.60 -23.79 -23.30
C TYR A 5 25.53 -22.45 -22.57
N GLY A 6 25.14 -21.36 -23.24
CA GLY A 6 24.87 -20.08 -22.60
C GLY A 6 23.39 -19.93 -22.19
N LEU A 7 22.47 -20.39 -23.04
CA LEU A 7 21.04 -20.23 -22.81
C LEU A 7 20.52 -21.06 -21.63
N LEU A 8 20.99 -22.30 -21.48
CA LEU A 8 20.53 -23.20 -20.43
C LEU A 8 20.86 -22.70 -19.01
N PRO A 9 22.11 -22.31 -18.68
CA PRO A 9 22.40 -21.69 -17.39
C PRO A 9 21.78 -20.30 -17.26
N GLY A 10 21.69 -19.52 -18.34
CA GLY A 10 21.06 -18.19 -18.32
C GLY A 10 19.59 -18.24 -17.93
N MET A 11 18.81 -19.14 -18.53
CA MET A 11 17.41 -19.36 -18.17
C MET A 11 17.26 -19.89 -16.75
N LEU A 12 18.13 -20.79 -16.30
CA LEU A 12 18.09 -21.31 -14.93
C LEU A 12 18.36 -20.20 -13.90
N LEU A 13 19.37 -19.36 -14.15
CA LEU A 13 19.69 -18.22 -13.29
C LEU A 13 18.53 -17.22 -13.24
N LEU A 14 17.96 -16.89 -14.41
CA LEU A 14 16.83 -15.98 -14.50
C LEU A 14 15.60 -16.52 -13.76
N GLY A 15 15.35 -17.83 -13.87
CA GLY A 15 14.30 -18.51 -13.11
C GLY A 15 14.53 -18.44 -11.61
N LEU A 16 15.76 -18.69 -11.13
CA LEU A 16 16.12 -18.58 -9.71
C LEU A 16 15.94 -17.15 -9.18
N ILE A 17 16.35 -16.15 -9.96
CA ILE A 17 16.13 -14.74 -9.61
C ILE A 17 14.63 -14.45 -9.51
N GLY A 18 13.83 -14.88 -10.49
CA GLY A 18 12.38 -14.69 -10.48
C GLY A 18 11.72 -15.31 -9.24
N VAL A 19 12.10 -16.54 -8.89
CA VAL A 19 11.62 -17.21 -7.68
C VAL A 19 12.05 -16.47 -6.42
N GLY A 20 13.31 -16.01 -6.34
CA GLY A 20 13.81 -15.23 -5.21
C GLY A 20 13.04 -13.91 -5.01
N VAL A 21 12.80 -13.18 -6.10
CA VAL A 21 11.99 -11.95 -6.08
C VAL A 21 10.55 -12.24 -5.68
N PHE A 22 9.96 -13.33 -6.18
CA PHE A 22 8.61 -13.75 -5.81
C PHE A 22 8.48 -14.02 -4.31
N PHE A 23 9.39 -14.81 -3.73
CA PHE A 23 9.39 -15.09 -2.29
C PHE A 23 9.63 -13.83 -1.45
N TRP A 24 10.49 -12.91 -1.92
CA TRP A 24 10.70 -11.62 -1.27
C TRP A 24 9.43 -10.76 -1.27
N ALA A 25 8.73 -10.67 -2.42
CA ALA A 25 7.48 -9.92 -2.55
C ALA A 25 6.38 -10.48 -1.64
N VAL A 26 6.24 -11.81 -1.58
CA VAL A 26 5.30 -12.48 -0.67
C VAL A 26 5.67 -12.18 0.79
N ARG A 27 6.95 -12.28 1.16
CA ARG A 27 7.39 -12.02 2.54
C ARG A 27 7.24 -10.55 2.96
N SER A 28 7.30 -9.62 1.99
CA SER A 28 7.14 -8.18 2.20
C SER A 28 5.71 -7.75 2.50
N GLY A 29 4.73 -8.66 2.49
CA GLY A 29 3.34 -8.33 2.83
C GLY A 29 2.61 -7.49 1.78
N GLN A 30 3.14 -7.39 0.55
CA GLN A 30 2.52 -6.63 -0.55
C GLN A 30 1.12 -7.15 -0.92
N TYR A 31 0.83 -8.41 -0.59
CA TYR A 31 -0.45 -9.07 -0.87
C TYR A 31 -1.46 -8.92 0.27
N ASP A 32 -1.06 -8.39 1.44
CA ASP A 32 -1.94 -8.28 2.61
C ASP A 32 -3.03 -7.19 2.44
N ASP A 33 -2.80 -6.20 1.56
CA ASP A 33 -3.74 -5.11 1.27
C ASP A 33 -4.55 -5.33 -0.03
N MET A 34 -4.55 -6.54 -0.60
CA MET A 34 -5.42 -6.83 -1.75
C MET A 34 -6.91 -6.84 -1.38
N GLU A 35 -7.23 -7.21 -0.14
CA GLU A 35 -8.60 -7.23 0.40
C GLU A 35 -9.14 -5.80 0.60
N GLY A 36 -8.31 -4.88 1.10
CA GLY A 36 -8.68 -3.49 1.35
C GLY A 36 -8.86 -2.65 0.08
N ALA A 37 -8.07 -2.92 -0.97
CA ALA A 37 -8.20 -2.25 -2.27
C ALA A 37 -9.49 -2.66 -3.02
N ALA A 38 -9.88 -3.94 -2.96
CA ALA A 38 -11.09 -4.45 -3.58
C ALA A 38 -12.37 -3.95 -2.87
N ASN A 39 -12.32 -3.78 -1.55
CA ASN A 39 -13.44 -3.23 -0.77
C ASN A 39 -13.72 -1.77 -1.13
N ARG A 40 -12.69 -0.96 -1.39
CA ARG A 40 -12.86 0.46 -1.81
C ARG A 40 -13.53 0.58 -3.16
N ILE A 41 -13.10 -0.16 -4.19
CA ILE A 41 -13.69 -0.03 -5.54
C ILE A 41 -15.17 -0.48 -5.62
N LEU A 42 -15.61 -1.37 -4.71
CA LEU A 42 -17.00 -1.85 -4.68
C LEU A 42 -17.92 -1.06 -3.73
N LEU A 43 -17.38 -0.41 -2.69
CA LEU A 43 -18.16 0.34 -1.69
C LEU A 43 -17.99 1.87 -1.77
N ASP A 44 -17.02 2.41 -2.52
CA ASP A 44 -16.80 3.86 -2.64
C ASP A 44 -17.87 4.59 -3.48
N ASP A 45 -18.74 3.87 -4.21
CA ASP A 45 -19.80 4.48 -5.02
C ASP A 45 -21.03 4.93 -4.19
N ASP A 46 -21.15 4.47 -2.94
CA ASP A 46 -22.32 4.72 -2.08
C ASP A 46 -22.09 5.73 -0.93
N ASP A 47 -20.91 6.37 -0.86
CA ASP A 47 -20.59 7.28 0.25
C ASP A 47 -20.59 8.78 -0.15
N PRO A 48 -21.68 9.54 0.09
CA PRO A 48 -21.73 10.98 -0.18
C PRO A 48 -20.93 11.84 0.83
N LEU A 49 -20.02 11.26 1.62
CA LEU A 49 -19.44 11.89 2.81
C LEU A 49 -17.91 11.98 2.86
N LEU A 50 -17.24 12.21 1.72
CA LEU A 50 -15.95 12.90 1.76
C LEU A 50 -16.14 14.39 2.09
N LYS A 51 -16.53 14.66 3.35
CA LYS A 51 -16.33 15.97 3.98
C LYS A 51 -14.94 15.94 4.61
N PRO A 52 -13.96 16.72 4.11
CA PRO A 52 -12.70 16.89 4.81
C PRO A 52 -12.92 17.84 6.00
N GLU A 53 -13.56 17.36 7.06
CA GLU A 53 -13.60 17.99 8.38
C GLU A 53 -12.69 17.20 9.33
N ALA A 54 -11.38 17.33 9.13
CA ALA A 54 -10.39 16.83 10.09
C ALA A 54 -9.21 17.80 10.22
N LEU A 55 -9.50 19.11 10.32
CA LEU A 55 -8.57 20.12 10.82
C LEU A 55 -9.31 21.21 11.63
N SER A 56 -9.95 20.84 12.73
CA SER A 56 -10.00 21.64 13.98
C SER A 56 -10.81 20.89 15.04
N PRO A 57 -10.20 20.64 16.22
CA PRO A 57 -10.43 21.60 17.29
C PRO A 57 -9.17 21.79 18.15
N GLN A 58 -8.44 22.89 17.95
CA GLN A 58 -7.54 23.40 18.99
C GLN A 58 -8.35 24.35 19.89
N ASN A 59 -8.92 23.74 20.93
CA ASN A 59 -9.32 24.42 22.15
C ASN A 59 -8.09 25.00 22.85
N ASN A 60 -8.04 26.33 22.98
CA ASN A 60 -7.19 27.02 23.93
C ASN A 60 -7.89 28.26 24.52
N SER A 61 -8.45 28.04 25.71
CA SER A 61 -8.40 28.94 26.87
C SER A 61 -8.55 30.45 26.64
N LYS A 62 -9.77 30.97 26.81
CA LYS A 62 -9.95 32.31 27.40
C LYS A 62 -11.29 32.46 28.12
N THR A 63 -11.45 31.73 29.21
CA THR A 63 -12.34 32.14 30.31
C THR A 63 -11.45 32.73 31.40
N LYS A 64 -11.29 34.06 31.42
CA LYS A 64 -11.02 34.82 32.63
C LYS A 64 -11.26 36.32 32.36
N SER A 65 -11.96 36.95 33.32
CA SER A 65 -12.37 38.36 33.47
C SER A 65 -13.25 38.91 32.33
N VAL A 66 -14.56 39.16 32.43
CA VAL A 66 -15.42 39.59 33.56
C VAL A 66 -14.66 40.42 34.58
N ASP A 67 -14.25 41.61 34.16
CA ASP A 67 -14.02 42.73 35.06
C ASP A 67 -14.91 43.89 34.58
N GLU A 68 -15.80 44.29 35.49
CA GLU A 68 -16.44 45.59 35.72
C GLU A 68 -17.03 46.40 34.56
#